data_AF-A0A3A4RDS2-F1
#
_entry.id   AF-A0A3A4RDS2-F1
#
_cell.length_a   1.000
_cell.length_b   1.000
_cell.length_c   1.000
_cell.angle_alpha   90.00
_cell.angle_beta   90.00
_cell.angle_gamma   90.00
#
_symmetry.space_group_name_H-M   'P 1'
#
loop_
_entity.id
_entity.type
_entity.pdbx_description
1 polymer ?
#
loop_
_entity_poly.entity_id
_entity_poly.type
_entity_poly.pdbx_seq_one_letter_code
_entity_poly.pdbx_strand_id
1 'polypeptide(L)'
;MNHLRELDWKLLFFAFLGCYLIPWLVVGTLVSAIIPADGTAISGWKQVVLNSYLAVYFVAMPLAAGYFTARFSKNRPQLHVLLVVLLGTVAVMFVTSNSLSVQAVLFAASLAVASLGAFVVLRKVPR
;
A
#
# COMPACT_ATOMS: atom_id res chain seq x y z
N MET A 1 7.83 -14.97 24.37
CA MET A 1 6.50 -14.32 24.30
C MET A 1 6.03 -14.36 22.85
N ASN A 2 4.82 -14.86 22.57
CA ASN A 2 4.32 -14.97 21.19
C ASN A 2 3.77 -13.62 20.70
N HIS A 3 4.63 -12.79 20.11
CA HIS A 3 4.27 -11.46 19.56
C HIS A 3 3.11 -11.50 18.55
N LEU A 4 2.91 -12.63 17.86
CA LEU A 4 1.81 -12.84 16.92
C LEU A 4 0.42 -12.89 17.58
N ARG A 5 0.34 -13.21 18.88
CA ARG A 5 -0.94 -13.22 19.62
C ARG A 5 -1.40 -11.82 19.99
N GLU A 6 -0.53 -10.82 19.97
CA GLU A 6 -0.84 -9.41 20.25
C GLU A 6 -1.41 -8.68 19.02
N LEU A 7 -1.47 -9.35 17.87
CA LEU A 7 -1.95 -8.78 16.61
C LEU A 7 -3.48 -8.73 16.57
N ASP A 8 -4.00 -7.56 16.20
CA ASP A 8 -5.38 -7.38 15.83
C ASP A 8 -5.54 -7.71 14.34
N TRP A 9 -5.83 -8.99 14.06
CA TRP A 9 -6.03 -9.49 12.71
C TRP A 9 -7.19 -8.79 11.97
N LYS A 10 -8.21 -8.32 12.70
CA LYS A 10 -9.32 -7.57 12.08
C LYS A 10 -8.82 -6.24 11.56
N LEU A 11 -8.03 -5.53 12.36
CA LEU A 11 -7.40 -4.29 11.92
C LEU A 11 -6.51 -4.50 10.70
N LEU A 12 -5.64 -5.52 10.71
CA LEU A 12 -4.78 -5.84 9.56
C LEU A 12 -5.60 -6.09 8.29
N PHE A 13 -6.67 -6.86 8.41
CA PHE A 13 -7.57 -7.16 7.30
C PHE A 13 -8.23 -5.89 6.75
N PHE A 14 -8.83 -5.04 7.60
CA PHE A 14 -9.47 -3.80 7.15
C PHE A 14 -8.48 -2.78 6.59
N ALA A 15 -7.29 -2.67 7.18
CA ALA A 15 -6.23 -1.79 6.67
C ALA A 15 -5.79 -2.24 5.28
N PHE A 16 -5.56 -3.54 5.08
CA PHE A 16 -5.24 -4.12 3.78
C PHE A 16 -6.37 -3.90 2.76
N LEU A 17 -7.60 -4.20 3.14
CA LEU A 17 -8.75 -4.07 2.25
C LEU A 17 -8.97 -2.61 1.82
N GLY A 18 -8.95 -1.67 2.77
CA GLY A 18 -9.23 -0.26 2.54
C GLY A 18 -8.09 0.49 1.86
N CYS A 19 -6.83 0.15 2.18
CA CYS A 19 -5.68 0.91 1.68
C CYS A 19 -5.03 0.28 0.44
N TYR A 20 -5.21 -1.02 0.19
CA TYR A 20 -4.63 -1.70 -0.96
C TYR A 20 -5.70 -2.28 -1.89
N LEU A 21 -6.54 -3.20 -1.41
CA LEU A 21 -7.42 -3.98 -2.30
C LEU A 21 -8.50 -3.12 -2.97
N ILE A 22 -9.27 -2.34 -2.20
CA ILE A 22 -10.37 -1.54 -2.73
C ILE A 22 -9.86 -0.52 -3.75
N PRO A 23 -8.86 0.33 -3.45
CA PRO A 23 -8.50 1.33 -4.43
C PRO A 23 -7.64 0.75 -5.56
N TRP A 24 -7.03 -0.44 -5.40
CA TRP A 24 -6.50 -1.20 -6.54
C TRP A 24 -7.62 -1.64 -7.49
N LEU A 25 -8.74 -2.18 -6.98
CA LEU A 25 -9.89 -2.57 -7.81
C LEU A 25 -10.55 -1.37 -8.49
N VAL A 26 -10.82 -0.31 -7.73
CA VAL A 26 -11.45 0.91 -8.23
C VAL A 26 -10.58 1.55 -9.32
N VAL A 27 -9.28 1.67 -9.09
CA VAL A 27 -8.43 2.35 -10.06
C VAL A 27 -8.03 1.42 -11.20
N GLY A 28 -7.80 0.14 -10.95
CA GLY A 28 -7.56 -0.85 -12.00
C GLY A 28 -8.68 -0.90 -13.02
N THR A 29 -9.93 -0.86 -12.57
CA THR A 29 -11.10 -0.79 -13.46
C THR A 29 -11.16 0.52 -14.25
N LEU A 30 -10.92 1.66 -13.60
CA LEU A 30 -10.86 2.97 -14.29
C LEU A 30 -9.75 3.02 -15.35
N VAL A 31 -8.56 2.50 -15.03
CA VAL A 31 -7.41 2.45 -15.94
C VAL A 31 -7.72 1.54 -17.12
N SER A 32 -8.32 0.37 -16.90
CA SER A 32 -8.72 -0.54 -17.99
C SER A 32 -9.79 0.03 -18.92
N ALA A 33 -10.59 1.00 -18.44
CA ALA A 33 -11.60 1.67 -19.28
C ALA A 33 -10.98 2.75 -20.20
N ILE A 34 -9.83 3.31 -19.82
CA ILE A 34 -9.19 4.44 -20.51
C ILE A 34 -8.02 3.98 -21.39
N ILE A 35 -7.31 2.96 -20.95
CA ILE A 35 -6.12 2.41 -21.60
C ILE A 35 -6.54 1.20 -22.43
N PRO A 36 -6.42 1.27 -23.77
CA PRO A 36 -6.77 0.15 -24.63
C PRO A 36 -5.84 -1.04 -24.37
N ALA A 37 -6.43 -2.24 -24.35
CA ALA A 37 -5.74 -3.50 -24.03
C ALA A 37 -4.90 -4.06 -25.19
N ASP A 38 -4.89 -3.37 -26.32
CA ASP A 38 -4.25 -3.79 -27.58
C ASP A 38 -2.74 -3.55 -27.63
N GLY A 39 -2.13 -3.12 -26.51
CA GLY A 39 -0.70 -2.86 -26.42
C GLY A 39 -0.27 -1.61 -27.19
N THR A 40 -1.22 -0.75 -27.61
CA THR A 40 -0.87 0.53 -28.20
C THR A 40 -0.10 1.41 -27.22
N ALA A 41 0.93 2.08 -27.73
CA ALA A 41 1.77 2.94 -26.91
C ALA A 41 0.94 4.06 -26.28
N ILE A 42 0.93 4.10 -24.94
CA ILE A 42 0.22 5.12 -24.17
C ILE A 42 0.98 6.43 -24.32
N SER A 43 0.31 7.48 -24.80
CA SER A 43 0.91 8.79 -25.03
C SER A 43 -0.03 9.94 -24.66
N GLY A 44 0.54 11.14 -24.53
CA GLY A 44 -0.19 12.35 -24.20
C GLY A 44 -0.84 12.31 -22.81
N TRP A 45 -2.09 12.78 -22.72
CA TRP A 45 -2.81 12.91 -21.45
C TRP A 45 -3.02 11.56 -20.73
N LYS A 46 -3.13 10.45 -21.47
CA LYS A 46 -3.29 9.11 -20.89
C LYS A 46 -2.06 8.67 -20.08
N GLN A 47 -0.86 9.05 -20.53
CA GLN A 47 0.38 8.77 -19.81
C GLN A 47 0.45 9.57 -18.49
N VAL A 48 -0.03 10.82 -18.50
CA VAL A 48 -0.10 11.64 -17.28
C VAL A 48 -1.04 10.98 -16.26
N VAL A 49 -2.23 10.56 -16.69
CA VAL A 49 -3.20 9.85 -15.83
C VAL A 49 -2.58 8.58 -15.24
N LEU A 50 -1.90 7.77 -16.06
CA LEU A 50 -1.22 6.57 -15.60
C LEU A 50 -0.11 6.87 -14.58
N ASN A 51 0.74 7.87 -14.85
CA ASN A 51 1.82 8.24 -13.94
C ASN A 51 1.30 8.80 -12.61
N SER A 52 0.25 9.64 -12.65
CA SER A 52 -0.41 10.14 -11.45
C SER A 52 -1.01 9.00 -10.64
N TYR A 53 -1.60 8.01 -11.30
CA TYR A 53 -2.09 6.80 -10.63
C TYR A 53 -0.95 6.04 -9.94
N LEU A 54 0.15 5.78 -10.64
CA LEU A 54 1.30 5.08 -10.06
C LEU A 54 1.84 5.86 -8.84
N ALA A 55 1.88 7.19 -8.90
CA ALA A 55 2.28 8.01 -7.76
C ALA A 55 1.31 7.84 -6.55
N VAL A 56 0.00 7.87 -6.77
CA VAL A 56 -1.00 7.61 -5.71
C VAL A 56 -0.82 6.21 -5.14
N TYR A 57 -0.64 5.21 -6.00
CA TYR A 57 -0.49 3.82 -5.60
C TYR A 57 0.78 3.57 -4.78
N PHE A 58 1.92 4.14 -5.19
CA PHE A 58 3.20 3.93 -4.52
C PHE A 58 3.45 4.86 -3.33
N VAL A 59 2.69 5.96 -3.21
CA VAL A 59 2.91 6.95 -2.15
C VAL A 59 1.69 7.08 -1.24
N ALA A 60 0.53 7.43 -1.79
CA ALA A 60 -0.64 7.70 -0.95
C ALA A 60 -1.14 6.44 -0.24
N MET A 61 -1.14 5.28 -0.91
CA MET A 61 -1.62 4.02 -0.29
C MET A 61 -0.74 3.54 0.86
N PRO A 62 0.59 3.38 0.72
CA PRO A 62 1.41 2.94 1.84
C PRO A 62 1.35 3.95 2.98
N LEU A 63 1.30 5.25 2.67
CA LEU A 63 1.19 6.31 3.68
C LEU A 63 -0.12 6.21 4.46
N ALA A 64 -1.24 6.04 3.75
CA ALA A 64 -2.56 5.86 4.35
C ALA A 64 -2.62 4.56 5.18
N ALA A 65 -2.06 3.46 4.67
CA ALA A 65 -1.95 2.21 5.39
C ALA A 65 -1.15 2.39 6.67
N GLY A 66 0.03 3.00 6.61
CA GLY A 66 0.85 3.28 7.78
C GLY A 66 0.14 4.13 8.83
N TYR A 67 -0.51 5.22 8.38
CA TYR A 67 -1.30 6.09 9.24
C TYR A 67 -2.47 5.36 9.91
N PHE A 68 -3.30 4.69 9.10
CA PHE A 68 -4.51 3.99 9.58
C PHE A 68 -4.12 2.89 10.57
N THR A 69 -3.16 2.06 10.19
CA THR A 69 -2.77 0.92 11.02
C THR A 69 -2.17 1.39 12.35
N ALA A 70 -1.29 2.41 12.34
CA ALA A 70 -0.72 2.96 13.56
C ALA A 70 -1.76 3.67 14.45
N ARG A 71 -2.80 4.28 13.85
CA ARG A 71 -3.84 5.02 14.57
C ARG A 71 -4.81 4.11 15.33
N PHE A 72 -5.09 2.94 14.79
CA PHE A 72 -6.10 2.02 15.32
C PHE A 72 -5.51 0.81 16.04
N SER A 73 -4.22 0.52 15.87
CA SER A 73 -3.57 -0.55 16.62
C SER A 73 -3.43 -0.16 18.09
N LYS A 74 -3.96 -0.99 18.99
CA LYS A 74 -3.79 -0.80 20.44
C LYS A 74 -2.44 -1.35 20.94
N ASN A 75 -1.99 -2.45 20.33
CA ASN A 75 -0.79 -3.16 20.71
C ASN A 75 0.19 -3.18 19.52
N ARG A 76 1.46 -2.85 19.74
CA ARG A 76 2.55 -2.99 18.74
C ARG A 76 2.21 -2.35 17.35
N PRO A 77 2.01 -1.02 17.27
CA PRO A 77 1.68 -0.32 16.02
C PRO A 77 2.68 -0.58 14.89
N GLN A 78 3.97 -0.60 15.21
CA GLN A 78 5.04 -0.83 14.24
C GLN A 78 4.93 -2.19 13.56
N LEU A 79 4.59 -3.24 14.32
CA LEU A 79 4.44 -4.59 13.79
C LEU A 79 3.23 -4.68 12.84
N HIS A 80 2.13 -3.99 13.18
CA HIS A 80 0.96 -3.98 12.32
C HIS A 80 1.22 -3.26 11.00
N VAL A 81 1.91 -2.10 11.04
CA VAL A 81 2.30 -1.37 9.83
C VAL A 81 3.18 -2.23 8.93
N LEU A 82 4.20 -2.89 9.50
CA LEU A 82 5.08 -3.80 8.76
C LEU A 82 4.29 -4.92 8.08
N LEU A 83 3.37 -5.57 8.80
CA LEU A 83 2.57 -6.66 8.26
C LEU A 83 1.62 -6.21 7.15
N VAL A 84 0.97 -5.06 7.30
CA VAL A 84 0.08 -4.52 6.26
C VAL A 84 0.86 -4.20 4.98
N VAL A 85 2.05 -3.61 5.10
CA VAL A 85 2.91 -3.34 3.93
C VAL A 85 3.39 -4.64 3.29
N LEU A 86 3.81 -5.63 4.09
CA LEU A 86 4.22 -6.93 3.59
C LEU A 86 3.09 -7.63 2.82
N LEU A 87 1.88 -7.65 3.38
CA LEU A 87 0.70 -8.21 2.71
C LEU A 87 0.37 -7.44 1.43
N GLY A 88 0.45 -6.11 1.46
CA GLY A 88 0.30 -5.25 0.29
C GLY A 88 1.26 -5.64 -0.83
N THR A 89 2.56 -5.70 -0.53
CA THR A 89 3.59 -6.09 -1.51
C THR A 89 3.39 -7.51 -2.04
N VAL A 90 3.09 -8.48 -1.18
CA VAL A 90 2.82 -9.85 -1.62
C VAL A 90 1.63 -9.89 -2.59
N ALA A 91 0.56 -9.13 -2.30
CA ALA A 91 -0.57 -9.00 -3.21
C ALA A 91 -0.15 -8.40 -4.56
N VAL A 92 0.70 -7.37 -4.58
CA VAL A 92 1.24 -6.80 -5.83
C VAL A 92 2.06 -7.83 -6.60
N MET A 93 2.88 -8.64 -5.93
CA MET A 93 3.70 -9.68 -6.58
C MET A 93 2.85 -10.75 -7.27
N PHE A 94 1.69 -11.11 -6.71
CA PHE A 94 0.78 -12.05 -7.36
C PHE A 94 0.14 -11.51 -8.65
N VAL A 95 0.04 -10.19 -8.76
CA VAL A 95 -0.67 -9.52 -9.86
C VAL A 95 0.31 -9.00 -10.91
N THR A 96 1.58 -8.79 -10.55
CA THR A 96 2.59 -8.17 -11.41
C THR A 96 3.77 -9.11 -11.66
N SER A 97 4.10 -9.32 -12.94
CA SER A 97 5.24 -10.13 -13.37
C SER A 97 6.55 -9.32 -13.42
N ASN A 98 6.81 -8.50 -12.39
CA ASN A 98 8.04 -7.71 -12.29
C ASN A 98 9.21 -8.56 -11.78
N SER A 99 10.44 -8.15 -12.08
CA SER A 99 11.64 -8.80 -11.55
C SER A 99 11.73 -8.67 -10.02
N LEU A 100 12.40 -9.63 -9.37
CA LEU A 100 12.62 -9.63 -7.92
C LEU A 100 13.28 -8.34 -7.41
N SER A 101 14.21 -7.78 -8.18
CA SER A 101 14.90 -6.52 -7.82
C SER A 101 13.93 -5.34 -7.78
N VAL A 102 13.04 -5.23 -8.77
CA VAL A 102 12.01 -4.18 -8.79
C VAL A 102 11.07 -4.34 -7.59
N GLN A 103 10.62 -5.56 -7.31
CA GLN A 103 9.75 -5.81 -6.16
C GLN A 103 10.41 -5.45 -4.82
N ALA A 104 11.70 -5.74 -4.66
CA ALA A 104 12.45 -5.38 -3.46
C ALA A 104 12.55 -3.86 -3.27
N VAL A 105 12.80 -3.10 -4.34
CA VAL A 105 12.82 -1.63 -4.29
C VAL A 105 11.42 -1.08 -3.94
N LEU A 106 10.38 -1.62 -4.56
CA LEU A 106 8.99 -1.20 -4.31
C LEU A 106 8.56 -1.49 -2.86
N PHE A 107 8.98 -2.64 -2.30
CA PHE A 107 8.77 -2.96 -0.89
C PHE A 107 9.46 -1.95 0.02
N ALA A 108 10.75 -1.70 -0.21
CA ALA A 108 11.52 -0.77 0.61
C ALA A 108 10.93 0.65 0.58
N ALA A 109 10.56 1.13 -0.61
CA ALA A 109 9.90 2.42 -0.79
C ALA A 109 8.54 2.47 -0.06
N SER A 110 7.71 1.44 -0.23
CA SER A 110 6.40 1.36 0.42
C SER A 110 6.52 1.34 1.95
N LEU A 111 7.50 0.61 2.47
CA LEU A 111 7.77 0.55 3.90
C LEU A 111 8.24 1.91 4.46
N ALA A 112 9.12 2.60 3.74
CA ALA A 112 9.56 3.94 4.12
C ALA A 112 8.38 4.92 4.18
N VAL A 113 7.53 4.91 3.15
CA VAL A 113 6.36 5.79 3.04
C VAL A 113 5.30 5.45 4.10
N ALA A 114 5.04 4.17 4.35
CA ALA A 114 4.14 3.75 5.42
C ALA A 114 4.67 4.12 6.80
N SER A 115 5.98 4.02 7.01
CA SER A 115 6.63 4.45 8.25
C SER A 115 6.47 5.96 8.48
N LEU A 116 6.52 6.78 7.42
CA LEU A 116 6.22 8.21 7.51
C LEU A 116 4.77 8.46 7.93
N GLY A 117 3.81 7.73 7.35
CA GLY A 117 2.40 7.80 7.75
C GLY A 117 2.19 7.42 9.21
N ALA A 118 2.84 6.35 9.67
CA ALA A 118 2.80 5.90 11.05
C ALA A 118 3.45 6.91 12.02
N PHE A 119 4.58 7.51 11.62
CA PHE A 119 5.31 8.50 12.42
C PHE A 119 4.44 9.73 12.76
N VAL A 120 3.62 10.19 11.80
CA VAL A 120 2.69 11.32 12.00
C VAL A 120 1.70 11.08 13.15
N VAL A 121 1.33 9.83 13.39
CA VAL A 121 0.41 9.41 14.44
C VAL A 121 1.14 9.19 15.76
N LEU A 122 2.23 8.42 15.73
CA LEU A 122 2.94 8.00 16.94
C LEU A 122 3.57 9.17 17.69
N ARG A 123 3.93 10.27 17.00
CA ARG A 123 4.40 11.51 17.64
C ARG A 123 3.34 12.23 18.49
N LYS A 124 2.04 11.97 18.26
CA LYS A 124 0.93 12.66 18.94
C LYS A 124 0.46 11.94 20.20
N VAL A 125 0.93 10.71 20.44
CA VAL A 125 0.56 9.94 21.63
C VAL A 125 1.53 10.30 22.74
N PRO A 126 1.13 11.00 23.81
CA PRO A 126 1.99 11.23 24.97
C PRO A 126 2.41 9.87 25.54
N ARG A 127 3.71 9.70 25.76
CA ARG A 127 4.27 8.50 26.39
C ARG A 127 3.92 8.41 27.86
#